data_AF-A0A6B3P2X0-F1
#
_entry.id   AF-A0A6B3P2X0-F1
#
_cell.length_a   1.000
_cell.length_b   1.000
_cell.length_c   1.000
_cell.angle_alpha   90.00
_cell.angle_beta   90.00
_cell.angle_gamma   90.00
#
_symmetry.space_group_name_H-M   'P 1'
#
loop_
_entity.id
_entity.type
_entity.pdbx_description
1 polymer ?
#
loop_
_entity_poly.entity_id
_entity_poly.type
_entity_poly.pdbx_seq_one_letter_code
_entity_poly.pdbx_strand_id
1 'polypeptide(L)' 'METLEFIIYPDGRVQEKVTGIVGTSCTEVTKAIEEELGIILTQESTSEYFAQQQHQSETATTQVSSFCNW' A
#
# COMPACT_ATOMS: atom_id res chain seq x y z
N MET A 1 7.62 -4.47 5.44
CA MET A 1 7.43 -5.90 5.09
C MET A 1 5.97 -6.04 4.75
N GLU A 2 5.66 -6.62 3.59
CA GLU A 2 4.30 -6.76 3.07
C GLU A 2 3.73 -8.11 3.50
N THR A 3 2.48 -8.13 3.95
CA THR A 3 1.83 -9.34 4.47
C THR A 3 0.37 -9.39 4.03
N LEU A 4 -0.04 -10.55 3.51
CA LEU A 4 -1.44 -10.91 3.29
C LEU A 4 -1.85 -11.99 4.30
N GLU A 5 -2.89 -11.72 5.07
CA GLU A 5 -3.46 -12.64 6.06
C GLU A 5 -4.89 -13.02 5.65
N PHE A 6 -5.18 -14.32 5.69
CA PHE A 6 -6.51 -14.86 5.41
C PHE A 6 -7.09 -15.53 6.66
N ILE A 7 -8.28 -15.12 7.05
CA ILE A 7 -9.05 -15.71 8.15
C ILE A 7 -10.26 -16.41 7.55
N ILE A 8 -10.30 -17.74 7.67
CA ILE A 8 -11.42 -18.56 7.20
C ILE A 8 -12.31 -18.88 8.39
N TYR A 9 -13.56 -18.42 8.34
CA TYR A 9 -14.55 -18.67 9.38
C TYR A 9 -15.23 -20.03 9.17
N PRO A 10 -15.73 -20.67 10.25
CA PRO A 10 -16.45 -21.96 10.15
C PRO A 10 -17.72 -21.91 9.30
N ASP A 11 -18.28 -20.72 9.06
CA ASP A 11 -19.43 -20.50 8.20
C ASP A 11 -19.05 -20.26 6.72
N GLY A 12 -17.78 -20.44 6.37
CA GLY A 12 -17.28 -20.36 5.00
C GLY A 12 -16.95 -18.94 4.52
N ARG A 13 -17.10 -17.91 5.36
CA ARG A 13 -16.62 -16.56 5.02
C ARG A 13 -15.09 -16.50 5.08
N VAL A 14 -14.50 -15.77 4.14
CA VAL A 14 -13.07 -15.47 4.13
C VAL A 14 -12.89 -13.97 4.38
N GLN A 15 -12.06 -13.62 5.34
CA GLN A 15 -11.61 -12.25 5.56
C GLN A 15 -10.15 -12.13 5.12
N GLU A 16 -9.89 -11.17 4.24
CA GLU A 16 -8.56 -10.80 3.78
C GLU A 16 -8.07 -9.56 4.53
N LYS A 17 -6.82 -9.58 4.98
CA LYS A 17 -6.16 -8.44 5.61
C LYS A 17 -4.80 -8.20 4.97
N VAL A 18 -4.67 -7.06 4.32
CA VAL A 18 -3.43 -6.62 3.67
C VAL A 18 -2.74 -5.58 4.54
N THR A 19 -1.43 -5.75 4.77
CA THR A 19 -0.62 -4.79 5.52
C THR A 19 0.72 -4.57 4.84
N GLY A 20 1.29 -3.38 5.02
CA GLY A 20 2.61 -3.02 4.49
C GLY A 20 2.64 -2.61 3.02
N ILE A 21 1.50 -2.69 2.30
CA ILE A 21 1.34 -2.15 0.95
C ILE A 21 0.70 -0.76 1.04
N VAL A 22 1.34 0.25 0.45
CA VAL A 22 0.86 1.64 0.48
C VAL A 22 0.22 2.04 -0.84
N GLY A 23 -0.82 2.87 -0.77
CA GLY A 23 -1.51 3.42 -1.93
C GLY A 23 -2.34 2.41 -2.73
N THR A 24 -2.59 2.73 -4.00
CA THR A 24 -3.48 1.97 -4.90
C THR A 24 -2.93 0.59 -5.29
N SER A 25 -1.63 0.35 -5.06
CA SER A 25 -0.99 -0.96 -5.28
C SER A 25 -1.69 -2.06 -4.46
N CYS A 26 -2.24 -1.72 -3.28
CA CYS A 26 -3.02 -2.64 -2.47
C CYS A 26 -4.23 -3.20 -3.24
N THR A 27 -4.95 -2.34 -3.96
CA THR A 27 -6.15 -2.75 -4.73
C THR A 27 -5.80 -3.62 -5.92
N GLU A 28 -4.65 -3.41 -6.57
CA GLU A 28 -4.24 -4.26 -7.70
C GLU A 28 -3.90 -5.67 -7.25
N VAL A 29 -3.28 -5.80 -6.08
CA VAL A 29 -2.90 -7.10 -5.50
C VAL A 29 -4.14 -7.87 -5.05
N THR A 30 -5.11 -7.22 -4.39
CA THR A 30 -6.31 -7.92 -3.91
C THR A 30 -7.28 -8.24 -5.03
N LYS A 31 -7.30 -7.49 -6.13
CA LYS A 31 -8.28 -7.68 -7.22
C LYS A 31 -8.34 -9.10 -7.77
N ALA A 32 -7.19 -9.70 -8.10
CA ALA A 32 -7.15 -11.05 -8.65
C ALA A 32 -7.61 -12.10 -7.62
N ILE A 33 -7.40 -11.84 -6.34
CA ILE A 33 -7.77 -12.73 -5.24
C ILE A 33 -9.27 -12.60 -4.96
N GLU A 34 -9.80 -11.38 -4.94
CA GLU A 34 -11.23 -11.08 -4.78
C GLU A 34 -12.07 -11.70 -5.91
N GLU A 35 -11.58 -11.68 -7.15
CA GLU A 35 -12.22 -12.33 -8.30
C GLU A 35 -12.34 -13.85 -8.14
N GLU A 36 -11.34 -14.51 -7.53
CA GLU A 36 -11.34 -15.96 -7.28
C GLU A 36 -12.12 -16.36 -6.02
N LEU A 37 -12.13 -15.51 -4.98
CA LEU A 37 -12.85 -15.76 -3.72
C LEU A 37 -14.36 -15.54 -3.84
N GLY A 38 -14.84 -14.83 -4.87
CA GLY A 38 -16.25 -14.73 -5.24
C GLY A 38 -16.86 -13.35 -5.00
N ILE A 39 -17.79 -13.24 -4.05
CA ILE A 39 -18.56 -12.00 -3.82
C ILE A 39 -18.00 -11.24 -2.62
N ILE A 40 -17.59 -9.99 -2.84
CA ILE A 40 -17.17 -9.08 -1.77
C ILE A 40 -18.41 -8.62 -1.00
N LEU A 41 -18.48 -8.99 0.29
CA LEU A 41 -19.56 -8.53 1.18
C LEU A 41 -19.27 -7.15 1.77
N THR A 42 -18.01 -6.92 2.16
CA THR A 42 -17.56 -5.70 2.81
C THR A 42 -16.11 -5.42 2.44
N GLN A 43 -15.80 -4.15 2.17
CA GLN A 43 -14.44 -3.68 1.91
C GLN A 43 -14.19 -2.45 2.79
N GLU A 44 -13.04 -2.42 3.46
CA GLU A 44 -12.64 -1.31 4.32
C GLU A 44 -11.19 -0.92 3.98
N SER A 45 -10.98 0.35 3.65
CA SER A 45 -9.65 0.90 3.37
C SER A 45 -8.95 1.27 4.67
N THR A 46 -7.72 0.80 4.85
CA THR A 46 -6.89 1.20 5.99
C THR A 46 -6.15 2.51 5.72
N SER A 47 -5.51 3.09 6.74
CA SER A 47 -4.71 4.31 6.59
C SER A 47 -3.61 4.21 5.52
N GLU A 48 -3.05 3.03 5.33
CA GLU A 48 -2.00 2.70 4.35
C GLU A 48 -2.50 2.85 2.92
N TYR A 49 -3.79 2.61 2.67
CA TYR A 49 -4.41 2.82 1.37
C TYR A 49 -4.39 4.31 0.97
N PHE A 50 -4.58 5.21 1.95
CA PHE A 50 -4.55 6.66 1.75
C PHE A 50 -3.14 7.25 1.83
N ALA A 51 -2.15 6.45 2.25
CA ALA A 51 -0.77 6.88 2.29
C ALA A 51 -0.22 7.00 0.85
N GLN A 52 0.17 8.21 0.47
CA GLN A 52 0.82 8.45 -0.81
C GLN A 52 2.25 7.88 -0.76
N GLN A 53 2.62 7.07 -1.74
CA GLN A 53 3.99 6.61 -1.91
C GLN A 53 4.86 7.83 -2.26
N GLN A 54 5.53 8.40 -1.26
CA GLN A 54 6.48 9.50 -1.46
C GLN A 54 7.70 8.94 -2.20
N HIS A 55 7.72 9.00 -3.53
CA HIS A 55 8.96 8.86 -4.28
C HIS A 55 9.84 10.08 -3.97
N GLN A 56 10.65 9.99 -2.91
CA GLN A 56 11.76 10.90 -2.71
C GLN A 56 12.73 10.70 -3.89
N SER A 57 12.62 11.56 -4.89
CA SER A 57 13.66 11.71 -5.89
C SER A 57 14.84 12.39 -5.20
N GLU A 58 15.84 11.61 -4.78
CA GLU A 58 17.12 12.14 -4.32
C GLU A 58 17.86 12.79 -5.49
N THR A 59 17.51 14.04 -5.80
CA THR A 59 18.39 14.96 -6.54
C THR A 59 18.58 16.21 -5.70
N ALA A 60 19.20 16.06 -4.54
CA ALA A 60 19.80 17.16 -3.82
C ALA A 60 21.23 17.38 -4.35
N THR A 61 21.35 17.93 -5.57
CA THR A 61 22.62 18.52 -6.02
C THR A 61 22.60 20.01 -5.70
N THR A 62 22.82 20.36 -4.45
CA THR A 62 23.12 21.75 -4.08
C THR A 62 24.62 21.93 -4.26
N GLN A 63 25.03 22.38 -5.45
CA GLN A 63 26.40 22.80 -5.69
C GLN A 63 26.70 23.99 -4.77
N VAL A 64 27.66 23.81 -3.86
CA VAL A 64 28.27 24.90 -3.09
C VAL A 64 29.06 25.76 -4.08
N SER A 65 28.42 26.75 -4.69
CA SER A 65 29.13 27.85 -5.33
C SER A 65 29.43 28.87 -4.25
N SER A 66 30.66 28.82 -3.75
CA SER A 66 31.39 29.83 -2.99
C SER A 66 30.58 31.10 -2.67
N PHE A 67 30.09 31.19 -1.43
CA PHE A 67 29.69 32.47 -0.87
C PHE A 67 30.98 33.28 -0.66
N CYS A 68 31.35 34.07 -1.68
CA CYS A 68 32.46 34.99 -1.59
C CYS A 68 32.19 35.98 -0.46
N ASN A 69 33.14 35.99 0.47
CA ASN A 69 33.35 36.96 1.53
C ASN A 69 33.24 38.41 1.02
N TRP A 70 32.33 39.19 1.60
CA TRP A 70 32.42 40.64 1.71
C TRP A 70 32.34 40.99 3.19
#